data_AF-A0A7Y6A9H5-F1
#
_entry.id   AF-A0A7Y6A9H5-F1
#
_cell.length_a   1.000
_cell.length_b   1.000
_cell.length_c   1.000
_cell.angle_alpha   90.00
_cell.angle_beta   90.00
_cell.angle_gamma   90.00
#
_symmetry.space_group_name_H-M   'P 1'
#
loop_
_entity.id
_entity.type
_entity.pdbx_description
1 polymer ?
#
loop_
_entity_poly.entity_id
_entity_poly.type
_entity_poly.pdbx_seq_one_letter_code
_entity_poly.pdbx_strand_id
1 'polypeptide(L)'
;SLVNGPDGRVRLATIGKVEGDRWVALVAGYAADRPGRGADDFLGRCRVDPAPEFGKLAADGELLGDVAVYRHPDNRRRDFHKLPRFPAGLVCAGDAVASFNPVYGQGMSSAAAHAACLAAYLDTAPAADEPAWRYFKAVRRVVDDAWQTSVLNDLRMPHVDAPRPMGFGVATKLGDMVLRASVSDPVVARRFLDVMHMLAGPATLMRPGTLLRSARAARRARAGG
;
A
#
# COMPACT_ATOMS: atom_id res chain seq x y z
N SER A 1 -1.84 -6.08 -11.83
CA SER A 1 -0.85 -5.65 -12.82
C SER A 1 -0.42 -4.23 -12.52
N LEU A 2 0.88 -3.98 -12.33
CA LEU A 2 1.43 -2.62 -12.23
C LEU A 2 2.45 -2.53 -13.36
N VAL A 3 2.06 -1.86 -14.45
CA VAL A 3 2.79 -1.94 -15.72
C VAL A 3 3.04 -0.53 -16.22
N ASN A 4 4.21 -0.34 -16.81
CA ASN A 4 4.38 0.75 -17.75
C ASN A 4 3.57 0.36 -18.99
N GLY A 5 2.54 1.15 -19.31
CA GLY A 5 1.86 1.03 -20.58
C GLY A 5 2.84 1.20 -21.74
N PRO A 6 2.45 0.81 -22.97
CA PRO A 6 3.30 0.97 -24.16
C PRO A 6 3.72 2.44 -24.44
N ASP A 7 3.04 3.40 -23.82
CA ASP A 7 3.32 4.85 -23.81
C ASP A 7 4.23 5.31 -22.65
N GLY A 8 4.77 4.38 -21.86
CA GLY A 8 5.61 4.65 -20.69
C GLY A 8 4.85 5.14 -19.46
N ARG A 9 3.50 5.18 -19.50
CA ARG A 9 2.68 5.65 -18.38
C ARG A 9 2.43 4.54 -17.38
N VAL A 10 2.53 4.87 -16.09
CA VAL A 10 2.25 3.90 -15.02
C VAL A 10 0.74 3.71 -14.91
N ARG A 11 0.28 2.49 -15.18
CA ARG A 11 -1.10 2.05 -14.95
C ARG A 11 -1.12 0.93 -13.94
N LEU A 12 -2.13 0.95 -13.08
CA LEU A 12 -2.44 -0.15 -12.18
C LEU A 12 -3.79 -0.73 -12.59
N ALA A 13 -3.85 -2.05 -12.67
CA ALA A 13 -5.10 -2.75 -12.81
C ALA A 13 -5.14 -3.93 -11.83
N THR A 14 -6.29 -4.15 -11.19
CA THR A 14 -6.52 -5.34 -10.34
C THR A 14 -7.89 -5.94 -10.63
N ILE A 15 -7.98 -7.27 -10.55
CA ILE A 15 -9.22 -8.04 -10.60
C ILE A 15 -9.21 -8.96 -9.37
N GLY A 16 -10.31 -8.96 -8.62
CA GLY A 16 -10.50 -9.82 -7.46
C GLY A 16 -11.87 -10.48 -7.50
N LYS A 17 -11.93 -11.76 -7.16
CA LYS A 17 -13.20 -12.47 -7.01
C LYS A 17 -13.90 -11.95 -5.76
N VAL A 18 -15.21 -11.73 -5.87
CA VAL A 18 -16.11 -11.44 -4.75
C VAL A 18 -17.25 -12.47 -4.73
N GLU A 19 -18.03 -12.47 -3.65
CA GLU A 19 -19.09 -13.45 -3.42
C GLU A 19 -20.19 -13.41 -4.49
N GLY A 20 -20.83 -14.56 -4.73
CA GLY A 20 -21.96 -14.67 -5.65
C GLY A 20 -21.58 -14.70 -7.13
N ASP A 21 -20.43 -15.30 -7.46
CA ASP A 21 -19.89 -15.38 -8.83
C ASP A 21 -19.63 -14.01 -9.49
N ARG A 22 -19.21 -13.04 -8.67
CA ARG A 22 -18.94 -11.67 -9.10
C ARG A 22 -17.45 -11.36 -8.99
N TRP A 23 -17.03 -10.34 -9.72
CA TRP A 23 -15.66 -9.87 -9.73
C TRP A 23 -15.63 -8.36 -9.56
N VAL A 24 -14.67 -7.86 -8.79
CA VAL A 24 -14.36 -6.43 -8.72
C VAL A 24 -13.11 -6.19 -9.52
N ALA A 25 -13.20 -5.27 -10.48
CA ALA A 25 -12.10 -4.84 -11.30
C ALA A 25 -11.85 -3.34 -11.08
N LEU A 26 -10.59 -2.98 -10.95
CA LEU A 26 -10.15 -1.60 -10.76
C LEU A 26 -9.07 -1.30 -11.77
N VAL A 27 -9.20 -0.16 -12.44
CA VAL A 27 -8.15 0.46 -13.24
C VAL A 27 -7.81 1.81 -12.61
N ALA A 28 -6.53 2.12 -12.50
CA ALA A 28 -6.03 3.37 -11.96
C ALA A 28 -4.92 3.90 -12.85
N GLY A 29 -4.92 5.22 -12.99
CA GLY A 29 -3.95 5.99 -13.76
C GLY A 29 -3.67 7.30 -13.05
N TYR A 30 -2.48 7.85 -13.29
CA TYR A 30 -1.98 9.05 -12.63
C TYR A 30 -2.00 10.26 -13.57
N ALA A 31 -2.04 11.46 -12.99
CA ALA A 31 -1.96 12.73 -13.72
C ALA A 31 -2.91 12.81 -14.95
N ALA A 32 -2.35 13.01 -16.15
CA ALA A 32 -3.11 13.13 -17.41
C ALA A 32 -3.69 11.80 -17.91
N ASP A 33 -3.35 10.67 -17.28
CA ASP A 33 -3.83 9.33 -17.67
C ASP A 33 -4.99 8.83 -16.79
N ARG A 34 -5.48 9.66 -15.86
CA ARG A 34 -6.57 9.30 -14.93
C ARG A 34 -7.80 8.77 -15.68
N PRO A 35 -8.39 7.64 -15.25
CA PRO A 35 -9.63 7.13 -15.81
C PRO A 35 -10.79 8.12 -15.67
N GLY A 36 -11.66 8.11 -16.68
CA GLY A 36 -12.96 8.76 -16.68
C GLY A 36 -13.99 7.98 -15.85
N ARG A 37 -15.24 8.44 -15.90
CA ARG A 37 -16.39 7.84 -15.17
C ARG A 37 -17.23 6.88 -16.02
N GLY A 38 -16.95 6.76 -17.31
CA GLY A 38 -17.77 5.99 -18.24
C GLY A 38 -17.35 4.53 -18.31
N ALA A 39 -18.34 3.65 -18.47
CA ALA A 39 -18.13 2.23 -18.76
C ALA A 39 -17.22 2.02 -19.99
N ASP A 40 -17.36 2.84 -21.03
CA ASP A 40 -16.55 2.72 -22.25
C ASP A 40 -15.05 2.96 -22.02
N ASP A 41 -14.69 3.98 -21.23
CA ASP A 41 -13.29 4.24 -20.88
C ASP A 41 -12.73 3.11 -20.00
N PHE A 42 -13.53 2.62 -19.04
CA PHE A 42 -13.16 1.49 -18.21
C PHE A 42 -12.87 0.23 -19.05
N LEU A 43 -13.83 -0.19 -19.89
CA LEU A 43 -13.70 -1.36 -20.75
C LEU A 43 -12.58 -1.18 -21.78
N GLY A 44 -12.45 0.02 -22.36
CA GLY A 44 -11.37 0.35 -23.29
C GLY A 44 -9.98 0.16 -22.67
N ARG A 45 -9.81 0.59 -21.41
CA ARG A 45 -8.57 0.39 -20.64
C ARG A 45 -8.31 -1.09 -20.33
N CYS A 46 -9.34 -1.84 -19.97
CA CYS A 46 -9.21 -3.28 -19.75
C CYS A 46 -8.78 -4.04 -21.01
N ARG A 47 -9.28 -3.66 -22.20
CA ARG A 47 -8.90 -4.32 -23.47
C ARG A 47 -7.43 -4.16 -23.84
N VAL A 48 -6.81 -3.06 -23.42
CA VAL A 48 -5.39 -2.76 -23.73
C VAL A 48 -4.45 -3.08 -22.56
N ASP A 49 -4.97 -3.63 -21.46
CA ASP A 49 -4.14 -4.08 -20.35
C ASP A 49 -3.31 -5.31 -20.79
N PRO A 50 -2.01 -5.38 -20.45
CA PRO A 50 -1.17 -6.52 -20.81
C PRO A 50 -1.62 -7.86 -20.21
N ALA A 51 -2.38 -7.85 -19.11
CA ALA A 51 -2.89 -9.06 -18.50
C ALA A 51 -4.17 -9.54 -19.23
N PRO A 52 -4.16 -10.74 -19.85
CA PRO A 52 -5.23 -11.21 -20.71
C PRO A 52 -6.58 -11.37 -20.00
N GLU A 53 -6.57 -11.50 -18.67
CA GLU A 53 -7.77 -11.58 -17.83
C GLU A 53 -8.62 -10.31 -17.93
N PHE A 54 -8.01 -9.13 -18.11
CA PHE A 54 -8.75 -7.89 -18.32
C PHE A 54 -9.38 -7.82 -19.71
N GLY A 55 -8.69 -8.33 -20.73
CA GLY A 55 -9.25 -8.45 -22.08
C GLY A 55 -10.50 -9.35 -22.09
N LYS A 56 -10.44 -10.49 -21.39
CA LYS A 56 -11.60 -11.40 -21.22
C LYS A 56 -12.72 -10.74 -20.43
N LEU A 57 -12.41 -10.09 -19.30
CA LEU A 57 -13.39 -9.34 -18.53
C LEU A 57 -14.10 -8.29 -19.41
N ALA A 58 -13.37 -7.59 -20.28
CA ALA A 58 -13.94 -6.56 -21.13
C ALA A 58 -14.73 -7.09 -22.34
N ALA A 59 -14.53 -8.36 -22.72
CA ALA A 59 -15.22 -9.01 -23.82
C ALA A 59 -16.46 -9.76 -23.35
N ASP A 60 -16.34 -10.50 -22.25
CA ASP A 60 -17.34 -11.48 -21.79
C ASP A 60 -18.05 -11.04 -20.50
N GLY A 61 -17.49 -10.06 -19.78
CA GLY A 61 -18.01 -9.64 -18.48
C GLY A 61 -19.24 -8.73 -18.59
N GLU A 62 -20.24 -9.02 -17.77
CA GLU A 62 -21.40 -8.14 -17.57
C GLU A 62 -21.11 -7.12 -16.46
N LEU A 63 -21.28 -5.83 -16.76
CA LEU A 63 -21.22 -4.77 -15.75
C LEU A 63 -22.50 -4.80 -14.91
N LEU A 64 -22.37 -5.13 -13.63
CA LEU A 64 -23.50 -5.21 -12.69
C LEU A 64 -23.97 -3.84 -12.16
N GLY A 65 -23.35 -2.76 -12.59
CA GLY A 65 -23.66 -1.40 -12.18
C GLY A 65 -22.70 -0.37 -12.78
N ASP A 66 -22.87 0.88 -12.36
CA ASP A 66 -22.06 2.00 -12.83
C ASP A 66 -20.60 1.91 -12.38
N VAL A 67 -19.70 2.45 -13.21
CA VAL A 67 -18.28 2.59 -12.87
C VAL A 67 -18.10 3.67 -11.80
N ALA A 68 -17.78 3.24 -10.58
CA ALA A 68 -17.43 4.14 -9.50
C ALA A 68 -16.03 4.74 -9.72
N VAL A 69 -15.90 6.06 -9.53
CA VAL A 69 -14.62 6.77 -9.62
C VAL A 69 -14.26 7.39 -8.29
N TYR A 70 -13.11 6.96 -7.77
CA TYR A 70 -12.47 7.56 -6.62
C TYR A 70 -11.26 8.37 -7.06
N ARG A 71 -11.12 9.59 -6.53
CA ARG A 71 -9.95 10.44 -6.75
C ARG A 71 -9.25 10.63 -5.42
N HIS A 72 -8.06 10.06 -5.31
CA HIS A 72 -7.16 10.34 -4.19
C HIS A 72 -6.27 11.53 -4.57
N PRO A 73 -6.48 12.72 -3.99
CA PRO A 73 -5.67 13.88 -4.35
C PRO A 73 -4.26 13.74 -3.80
N ASP A 74 -4.11 13.39 -2.52
CA ASP A 74 -2.81 13.38 -1.82
C ASP A 74 -2.80 12.41 -0.64
N ASN A 75 -1.63 11.86 -0.33
CA ASN A 75 -1.39 11.19 0.94
C ASN A 75 -1.42 12.22 2.07
N ARG A 76 -2.25 11.99 3.09
CA ARG A 76 -2.41 12.91 4.23
C ARG A 76 -2.04 12.21 5.51
N ARG A 77 -1.26 12.89 6.35
CA ARG A 77 -0.90 12.45 7.69
C ARG A 77 -1.15 13.59 8.68
N ARG A 78 -1.92 13.29 9.73
CA ARG A 78 -2.19 14.21 10.84
C ARG A 78 -1.47 13.72 12.08
N ASP A 79 -0.46 14.49 12.52
CA ASP A 79 0.35 14.16 13.70
C ASP A 79 -0.35 14.61 14.99
N PHE A 80 -1.47 13.96 15.35
CA PHE A 80 -2.21 14.28 16.59
C PHE A 80 -1.33 14.23 17.84
N HIS A 81 -0.33 13.34 17.87
CA HIS A 81 0.63 13.23 18.97
C HIS A 81 1.54 14.45 19.18
N LYS A 82 1.58 15.40 18.23
CA LYS A 82 2.35 16.65 18.32
C LYS A 82 1.49 17.85 18.75
N LEU A 83 0.17 17.69 18.84
CA LEU A 83 -0.70 18.80 19.22
C LEU A 83 -0.42 19.19 20.68
N PRO A 84 -0.35 20.49 20.99
CA PRO A 84 -0.16 20.95 22.37
C PRO A 84 -1.42 20.77 23.21
N ARG A 85 -2.60 20.67 22.57
CA ARG A 85 -3.91 20.49 23.21
C ARG A 85 -4.81 19.63 22.32
N PHE A 86 -5.62 18.78 22.94
CA PHE A 86 -6.64 17.97 22.28
C PHE A 86 -7.80 17.72 23.27
N PRO A 87 -9.07 17.67 22.83
CA PRO A 87 -10.19 17.43 23.75
C PRO A 87 -10.12 16.05 24.40
N ALA A 88 -10.52 15.98 25.67
CA ALA A 88 -10.74 14.73 26.38
C ALA A 88 -11.96 13.97 25.81
N GLY A 89 -12.01 12.66 26.02
CA GLY A 89 -13.11 11.81 25.54
C GLY A 89 -13.22 11.65 24.02
N LEU A 90 -12.29 12.23 23.24
CA LEU A 90 -12.27 12.11 21.78
C LEU A 90 -11.04 11.31 21.31
N VAL A 91 -11.22 10.50 20.28
CA VAL A 91 -10.14 9.81 19.56
C VAL A 91 -10.35 9.92 18.05
N CYS A 92 -9.26 9.93 17.30
CA CYS A 92 -9.27 9.85 15.83
C CYS A 92 -8.61 8.55 15.38
N ALA A 93 -9.17 7.86 14.39
CA ALA A 93 -8.66 6.59 13.85
C ALA A 93 -8.81 6.51 12.33
N GLY A 94 -8.25 5.46 11.71
CA GLY A 94 -8.24 5.25 10.25
C GLY A 94 -7.78 6.48 9.44
N ASP A 95 -8.49 6.75 8.35
CA ASP A 95 -8.21 7.83 7.40
C ASP A 95 -8.31 9.25 8.00
N ALA A 96 -8.97 9.40 9.16
CA ALA A 96 -8.95 10.66 9.89
C ALA A 96 -7.53 10.98 10.41
N VAL A 97 -6.72 9.96 10.72
CA VAL A 97 -5.33 10.10 11.17
C VAL A 97 -4.35 10.08 10.00
N ALA A 98 -4.43 9.06 9.14
CA ALA A 98 -3.56 8.94 7.99
C ALA A 98 -4.31 8.27 6.85
N SER A 99 -4.30 8.92 5.68
CA SER A 99 -4.88 8.39 4.45
C SER A 99 -3.73 8.20 3.45
N PHE A 100 -3.57 6.96 3.01
CA PHE A 100 -2.48 6.49 2.15
C PHE A 100 -2.99 6.26 0.73
N ASN A 101 -2.05 6.11 -0.20
CA ASN A 101 -2.36 5.75 -1.57
C ASN A 101 -3.10 4.39 -1.60
N PRO A 102 -4.36 4.32 -2.07
CA PRO A 102 -5.18 3.11 -1.98
C PRO A 102 -4.62 1.95 -2.82
N VAL A 103 -3.70 2.24 -3.74
CA VAL A 103 -3.03 1.25 -4.60
C VAL A 103 -2.34 0.13 -3.80
N TYR A 104 -1.88 0.41 -2.56
CA TYR A 104 -1.24 -0.59 -1.73
C TYR A 104 -2.22 -1.41 -0.87
N GLY A 105 -3.51 -1.11 -0.88
CA GLY A 105 -4.52 -1.85 -0.12
C GLY A 105 -4.37 -1.76 1.41
N GLN A 106 -3.59 -0.80 1.92
CA GLN A 106 -3.22 -0.73 3.35
C GLN A 106 -4.25 -0.04 4.24
N GLY A 107 -5.27 0.62 3.68
CA GLY A 107 -6.22 1.43 4.45
C GLY A 107 -6.98 0.64 5.52
N MET A 108 -7.54 -0.52 5.15
CA MET A 108 -8.28 -1.39 6.09
C MET A 108 -7.36 -1.96 7.17
N SER A 109 -6.18 -2.45 6.81
CA SER A 109 -5.19 -2.96 7.77
C SER A 109 -4.70 -1.88 8.73
N SER A 110 -4.48 -0.66 8.24
CA SER A 110 -4.12 0.49 9.09
C SER A 110 -5.26 0.84 10.05
N ALA A 111 -6.51 0.88 9.58
CA ALA A 111 -7.67 1.14 10.43
C ALA A 111 -7.84 0.07 11.51
N ALA A 112 -7.67 -1.21 11.17
CA ALA A 112 -7.69 -2.31 12.12
C ALA A 112 -6.56 -2.21 13.16
N ALA A 113 -5.34 -1.85 12.74
CA ALA A 113 -4.23 -1.63 13.66
C ALA A 113 -4.46 -0.40 14.57
N HIS A 114 -5.12 0.65 14.09
CA HIS A 114 -5.56 1.77 14.95
C HIS A 114 -6.59 1.29 15.98
N ALA A 115 -7.56 0.47 15.59
CA ALA A 115 -8.55 -0.10 16.50
C ALA A 115 -7.90 -1.00 17.57
N ALA A 116 -6.89 -1.81 17.21
CA ALA A 116 -6.12 -2.61 18.17
C ALA A 116 -5.35 -1.73 19.16
N CYS A 117 -4.73 -0.63 18.69
CA CYS A 117 -4.09 0.34 19.58
C CYS A 117 -5.09 1.00 20.53
N LEU A 118 -6.32 1.28 20.05
CA LEU A 118 -7.37 1.85 20.86
C LEU A 118 -7.84 0.87 21.94
N ALA A 119 -8.09 -0.40 21.58
CA ALA A 119 -8.46 -1.44 22.53
C ALA A 119 -7.41 -1.59 23.65
N ALA A 120 -6.13 -1.74 23.29
CA ALA A 120 -5.04 -1.84 24.27
C ALA A 120 -4.90 -0.59 25.16
N TYR A 121 -5.25 0.60 24.65
CA TYR A 121 -5.29 1.82 25.45
C TYR A 121 -6.46 1.81 26.43
N LEU A 122 -7.66 1.44 25.99
CA LEU A 122 -8.86 1.37 26.82
C LEU A 122 -8.74 0.31 27.92
N ASP A 123 -8.06 -0.81 27.67
CA ASP A 123 -7.77 -1.85 28.66
C ASP A 123 -6.95 -1.34 29.86
N THR A 124 -6.24 -0.22 29.72
CA THR A 124 -5.54 0.43 30.84
C THR A 124 -6.44 1.28 31.74
N ALA A 125 -7.76 1.29 31.48
CA ALA A 125 -8.76 2.10 32.15
C ALA A 125 -8.35 3.58 32.29
N PRO A 126 -8.06 4.26 31.16
CA PRO A 126 -7.63 5.65 31.18
C PRO A 126 -8.75 6.57 31.68
N ALA A 127 -8.37 7.66 32.33
CA ALA A 127 -9.32 8.68 32.75
C ALA A 127 -9.94 9.38 31.52
N ALA A 128 -11.27 9.54 31.53
CA ALA A 128 -12.02 10.08 30.39
C ALA A 128 -11.91 11.61 30.25
N ASP A 129 -11.41 12.29 31.28
CA ASP A 129 -11.13 13.72 31.35
C ASP A 129 -9.72 14.10 30.84
N GLU A 130 -8.92 13.11 30.48
CA GLU A 130 -7.62 13.32 29.85
C GLU A 130 -7.63 13.04 28.33
N PRO A 131 -6.83 13.76 27.53
CA PRO A 131 -6.67 13.43 26.12
C PRO A 131 -5.94 12.10 25.94
N ALA A 132 -6.27 11.39 24.86
CA ALA A 132 -5.75 10.04 24.56
C ALA A 132 -4.29 10.02 24.07
N TRP A 133 -3.36 10.68 24.75
CA TRP A 133 -1.96 10.84 24.33
C TRP A 133 -1.22 9.51 24.18
N ARG A 134 -1.49 8.54 25.05
CA ARG A 134 -0.89 7.20 24.97
C ARG A 134 -1.34 6.46 23.71
N TYR A 135 -2.63 6.56 23.36
CA TYR A 135 -3.17 6.05 22.11
C TYR A 135 -2.53 6.74 20.89
N PHE A 136 -2.47 8.07 20.85
CA PHE A 136 -1.86 8.78 19.71
C PHE A 136 -0.37 8.46 19.54
N LYS A 137 0.36 8.22 20.63
CA LYS A 137 1.76 7.73 20.59
C LYS A 137 1.86 6.31 20.04
N ALA A 138 0.90 5.43 20.34
CA ALA A 138 0.87 4.07 19.80
C ALA A 138 0.54 4.06 18.30
N VAL A 139 -0.52 4.77 17.90
CA VAL A 139 -0.94 4.90 16.49
C VAL A 139 0.16 5.50 15.62
N ARG A 140 0.95 6.43 16.15
CA ARG A 140 2.11 6.98 15.44
C ARG A 140 3.01 5.88 14.86
N ARG A 141 3.27 4.79 15.61
CA ARG A 141 4.14 3.70 15.11
C ARG A 141 3.52 2.98 13.92
N VAL A 142 2.22 2.70 13.98
CA VAL A 142 1.46 2.10 12.87
C VAL A 142 1.54 2.99 11.63
N VAL A 143 1.30 4.29 11.81
CA VAL A 143 1.38 5.27 10.72
C VAL A 143 2.80 5.38 10.18
N ASP A 144 3.83 5.41 11.02
CA ASP A 144 5.24 5.48 10.61
C ASP A 144 5.62 4.25 9.75
N ASP A 145 5.22 3.05 10.16
CA ASP A 145 5.50 1.79 9.43
C ASP A 145 4.77 1.74 8.07
N ALA A 146 3.49 2.12 8.04
CA ALA A 146 2.71 2.20 6.80
C ALA A 146 3.27 3.27 5.86
N TRP A 147 3.66 4.43 6.40
CA TRP A 147 4.21 5.56 5.65
C TRP A 147 5.55 5.22 5.02
N GLN A 148 6.44 4.53 5.73
CA GLN A 148 7.72 4.08 5.15
C GLN A 148 7.51 3.13 3.97
N THR A 149 6.52 2.22 4.07
CA THR A 149 6.20 1.27 3.00
C THR A 149 5.58 1.96 1.79
N SER A 150 4.62 2.85 2.02
CA SER A 150 3.92 3.57 0.95
C SER A 150 4.81 4.63 0.26
N VAL A 151 5.51 5.48 1.03
CA VAL A 151 6.34 6.57 0.46
C VAL A 151 7.53 6.05 -0.32
N LEU A 152 8.19 4.97 0.12
CA LEU A 152 9.28 4.39 -0.66
C LEU A 152 8.78 3.89 -2.02
N ASN A 153 7.56 3.35 -2.10
CA ASN A 153 6.98 2.91 -3.37
C ASN A 153 6.46 4.09 -4.21
N ASP A 154 5.85 5.10 -3.60
CA ASP A 154 5.38 6.30 -4.29
C ASP A 154 6.55 7.13 -4.85
N LEU A 155 7.66 7.30 -4.10
CA LEU A 155 8.87 7.99 -4.57
C LEU A 155 9.57 7.27 -5.74
N ARG A 156 9.26 5.99 -5.98
CA ARG A 156 9.74 5.27 -7.17
C ARG A 156 8.94 5.62 -8.42
N MET A 157 7.76 6.23 -8.28
CA MET A 157 6.94 6.61 -9.42
C MET A 157 7.54 7.84 -10.11
N PRO A 158 7.74 7.82 -11.45
CA PRO A 158 8.39 8.91 -12.17
C PRO A 158 7.70 10.27 -12.04
N HIS A 159 6.41 10.27 -11.71
CA HIS A 159 5.55 11.46 -11.66
C HIS A 159 5.42 12.07 -10.26
N VAL A 160 6.05 11.49 -9.23
CA VAL A 160 6.04 12.04 -7.88
C VAL A 160 7.19 13.03 -7.73
N ASP A 161 6.86 14.32 -7.71
CA ASP A 161 7.82 15.40 -7.52
C ASP A 161 8.03 15.69 -6.03
N ALA A 162 8.83 14.85 -5.38
CA ALA A 162 9.20 15.01 -3.98
C ALA A 162 10.71 14.80 -3.76
N PRO A 163 11.33 15.52 -2.80
CA PRO A 163 12.75 15.35 -2.48
C PRO A 163 13.05 13.92 -2.04
N ARG A 164 14.08 13.32 -2.63
CA ARG A 164 14.50 11.96 -2.25
C ARG A 164 15.39 12.08 -1.01
N PRO A 165 15.04 11.45 0.11
CA PRO A 165 15.86 11.52 1.32
C PRO A 165 17.22 10.85 1.10
N MET A 166 18.22 11.26 1.88
CA MET A 166 19.55 10.66 1.84
C MET A 166 19.47 9.14 2.05
N GLY A 167 20.17 8.37 1.21
CA GLY A 167 20.13 6.90 1.26
C GLY A 167 18.96 6.23 0.51
N PHE A 168 18.06 6.99 -0.12
CA PHE A 168 16.94 6.46 -0.91
C PHE A 168 17.40 5.43 -1.97
N GLY A 169 18.46 5.74 -2.73
CA GLY A 169 18.96 4.82 -3.77
C GLY A 169 19.46 3.48 -3.21
N VAL A 170 20.05 3.47 -2.01
CA VAL A 170 20.50 2.24 -1.34
C VAL A 170 19.28 1.44 -0.85
N ALA A 171 18.32 2.11 -0.21
CA ALA A 171 17.09 1.48 0.24
C ALA A 171 16.30 0.84 -0.92
N THR A 172 16.19 1.53 -2.05
CA THR A 172 15.53 1.00 -3.27
C THR A 172 16.25 -0.23 -3.82
N LYS A 173 17.58 -0.21 -3.92
CA LYS A 173 18.36 -1.37 -4.38
C LYS A 173 18.21 -2.58 -3.45
N LEU A 174 18.21 -2.35 -2.13
CA LEU A 174 18.00 -3.42 -1.15
C LEU A 174 16.57 -3.97 -1.21
N GLY A 175 15.57 -3.09 -1.38
CA GLY A 175 14.18 -3.49 -1.59
C GLY A 175 14.01 -4.35 -2.84
N ASP A 176 14.62 -3.96 -3.97
CA ASP A 176 14.58 -4.75 -5.21
C ASP A 176 15.25 -6.12 -5.06
N MET A 177 16.36 -6.18 -4.34
CA MET A 177 17.03 -7.44 -4.04
C MET A 177 16.13 -8.37 -3.20
N VAL A 178 15.46 -7.83 -2.17
CA VAL A 178 14.52 -8.58 -1.32
C VAL A 178 13.31 -9.04 -2.13
N LEU A 179 12.72 -8.17 -2.95
CA LEU A 179 11.58 -8.52 -3.80
C LEU A 179 11.95 -9.63 -4.78
N ARG A 180 13.08 -9.55 -5.48
CA ARG A 180 13.54 -10.63 -6.37
C ARG A 180 13.77 -11.93 -5.60
N ALA A 181 14.39 -11.85 -4.43
CA ALA A 181 14.63 -13.02 -3.60
C ALA A 181 13.34 -13.66 -3.07
N SER A 182 12.27 -12.90 -2.84
CA SER A 182 10.97 -13.46 -2.41
C SER A 182 10.34 -14.42 -3.41
N VAL A 183 10.73 -14.37 -4.69
CA VAL A 183 10.25 -15.33 -5.71
C VAL A 183 10.88 -16.72 -5.51
N SER A 184 12.03 -16.82 -4.85
CA SER A 184 12.84 -18.06 -4.78
C SER A 184 13.26 -18.51 -3.38
N ASP A 185 13.22 -17.65 -2.36
CA ASP A 185 13.46 -18.02 -0.96
C ASP A 185 12.17 -17.86 -0.14
N PRO A 186 11.58 -18.97 0.38
CA PRO A 186 10.29 -18.93 1.07
C PRO A 186 10.33 -18.15 2.39
N VAL A 187 11.50 -18.02 3.03
CA VAL A 187 11.63 -17.23 4.27
C VAL A 187 11.65 -15.74 3.93
N VAL A 188 12.32 -15.35 2.84
CA VAL A 188 12.27 -13.96 2.35
C VAL A 188 10.86 -13.64 1.87
N ALA A 189 10.20 -14.56 1.16
CA ALA A 189 8.80 -14.42 0.74
C ALA A 189 7.87 -14.19 1.90
N ARG A 190 7.97 -15.02 2.95
CA ARG A 190 7.12 -14.86 4.14
C ARG A 190 7.32 -13.50 4.81
N ARG A 191 8.57 -13.09 5.02
CA ARG A 191 8.88 -11.78 5.64
C ARG A 191 8.41 -10.61 4.79
N PHE A 192 8.53 -10.72 3.47
CA PHE A 192 8.01 -9.75 2.53
C PHE A 192 6.50 -9.61 2.66
N LEU A 193 5.77 -10.73 2.63
CA LEU A 193 4.32 -10.76 2.80
C LEU A 193 3.90 -10.25 4.17
N ASP A 194 4.59 -10.62 5.26
CA ASP A 194 4.28 -10.14 6.61
C ASP A 194 4.38 -8.59 6.68
N VAL A 195 5.37 -7.99 6.02
CA VAL A 195 5.49 -6.52 5.96
C VAL A 195 4.42 -5.89 5.05
N MET A 196 4.15 -6.47 3.89
CA MET A 196 3.11 -5.96 2.98
C MET A 196 1.71 -5.98 3.62
N HIS A 197 1.42 -7.00 4.42
CA HIS A 197 0.15 -7.12 5.15
C HIS A 197 0.17 -6.43 6.52
N MET A 198 1.20 -5.62 6.82
CA MET A 198 1.34 -4.88 8.08
C MET A 198 1.35 -5.77 9.34
N LEU A 199 1.73 -7.05 9.20
CA LEU A 199 1.94 -7.98 10.31
C LEU A 199 3.31 -7.79 10.97
N ALA A 200 4.23 -7.15 10.27
CA ALA A 200 5.56 -6.79 10.77
C ALA A 200 6.00 -5.42 10.21
N GLY A 201 6.85 -4.71 10.97
CA GLY A 201 7.40 -3.44 10.52
C GLY A 201 8.45 -3.59 9.39
N PRO A 202 8.66 -2.55 8.55
CA PRO A 202 9.60 -2.57 7.41
C PRO A 202 11.03 -2.95 7.78
N ALA A 203 11.46 -2.64 9.01
CA ALA A 203 12.77 -3.01 9.54
C ALA A 203 13.05 -4.52 9.49
N THR A 204 12.01 -5.36 9.44
CA THR A 204 12.12 -6.82 9.28
C THR A 204 12.83 -7.21 7.98
N LEU A 205 12.63 -6.46 6.90
CA LEU A 205 13.29 -6.69 5.61
C LEU A 205 14.76 -6.25 5.61
N MET A 206 15.10 -5.30 6.49
CA MET A 206 16.46 -4.76 6.63
C MET A 206 17.32 -5.57 7.61
N ARG A 207 16.76 -6.61 8.27
CA ARG A 207 17.52 -7.48 9.17
C ARG A 207 18.67 -8.17 8.41
N PRO A 208 19.88 -8.28 8.99
CA PRO A 208 21.04 -8.87 8.33
C PRO A 208 20.76 -10.27 7.75
N GLY A 209 20.01 -11.11 8.48
CA GLY A 209 19.62 -12.43 8.00
C GLY A 209 18.73 -12.42 6.75
N THR A 210 17.83 -11.43 6.61
CA THR A 210 17.00 -11.27 5.41
C THR A 210 17.86 -10.82 4.23
N LEU A 211 18.75 -9.85 4.45
CA LEU A 211 19.65 -9.33 3.41
C LEU A 211 20.64 -10.38 2.91
N LEU A 212 21.22 -11.18 3.82
CA LEU A 212 22.14 -12.26 3.47
C LEU A 212 21.45 -13.36 2.65
N ARG A 213 20.22 -13.74 3.02
CA ARG A 213 19.43 -14.70 2.24
C ARG A 213 19.10 -14.14 0.85
N SER A 214 18.71 -12.87 0.78
CA SER A 214 18.40 -12.21 -0.48
C SER A 214 19.62 -12.13 -1.41
N ALA A 215 20.79 -11.80 -0.86
CA ALA A 215 22.04 -11.81 -1.61
C ALA A 215 22.45 -13.22 -2.09
N ARG A 216 22.24 -14.26 -1.27
CA ARG A 216 22.49 -15.66 -1.66
C ARG A 216 21.56 -16.13 -2.77
N ALA A 217 20.27 -15.79 -2.69
CA ALA A 217 19.29 -16.07 -3.74
C ALA A 217 19.68 -15.40 -5.06
N ALA A 218 20.09 -14.12 -5.01
CA ALA A 218 20.56 -13.39 -6.18
C ALA A 218 21.82 -14.00 -6.82
N ARG A 219 22.76 -14.53 -6.02
CA ARG A 219 23.95 -15.23 -6.53
C ARG A 219 23.61 -16.57 -7.18
N ARG A 220 22.69 -17.34 -6.59
CA ARG A 220 22.24 -18.63 -7.16
C ARG A 220 21.55 -18.45 -8.50
N ALA A 221 20.68 -17.44 -8.62
CA ALA A 221 20.01 -17.13 -9.89
C ALA A 221 20.98 -16.74 -11.02
N ARG A 222 22.15 -16.16 -10.68
CA ARG A 222 23.20 -15.83 -11.65
C ARG A 222 24.12 -17.00 -12.03
N ALA A 223 24.16 -18.05 -11.21
CA ALA A 223 25.01 -19.21 -11.43
C ALA A 223 24.29 -20.36 -12.16
N GLY A 224 22.96 -20.26 -12.31
CA GLY A 224 22.12 -21.26 -12.96
C GLY A 224 21.45 -20.80 -14.26
N GLY A 225 21.90 -19.69 -14.84
CA GLY A 225 21.52 -19.20 -16.17
C GLY A 225 22.77 -19.03 -17.03
#